data_AF-A0A7Y2E4V9-F1
#
_entry.id   AF-A0A7Y2E4V9-F1
#
_cell.length_a   1.000
_cell.length_b   1.000
_cell.length_c   1.000
_cell.angle_alpha   90.00
_cell.angle_beta   90.00
_cell.angle_gamma   90.00
#
_symmetry.space_group_name_H-M   'P 1'
#
loop_
_entity.id
_entity.type
_entity.pdbx_description
1 polymer ?
#
loop_
_entity_poly.entity_id
_entity_poly.type
_entity_poly.pdbx_seq_one_letter_code
_entity_poly.pdbx_strand_id
1 'polypeptide(L)'
;IVPTKFLEPGRNKSFGEIMERRGWHKVVIKPAVSASAHQTWVIEKDEVASRAAALSSVLEEKAFMMQPFIEEIPKVGEWTLMYFGGKFSHAVLKTPQQGDFRVQSEFGGTREQLPAPNAGLECATNILPLLSPTPDYMRVDGVMVDGSFQVIELELIEPELFFLTAPGAAKDLARHLVTEVRSG
;
A
#
# COMPACT_ATOMS: atom_id res chain seq x y z
N ILE A 1 7.51 5.43 -6.22
CA ILE A 1 6.57 4.28 -6.25
C ILE A 1 7.41 3.03 -6.11
N VAL A 2 7.03 2.10 -5.22
CA VAL A 2 7.76 0.84 -5.03
C VAL A 2 7.85 0.08 -6.36
N PRO A 3 9.07 -0.31 -6.79
CA PRO A 3 9.25 -1.09 -8.01
C PRO A 3 8.39 -2.37 -7.99
N THR A 4 7.52 -2.53 -8.99
CA THR A 4 6.54 -3.62 -9.01
C THR A 4 6.69 -4.46 -10.28
N LYS A 5 6.69 -5.78 -10.12
CA LYS A 5 6.54 -6.74 -11.21
C LYS A 5 5.19 -7.43 -11.06
N PHE A 6 4.30 -7.19 -12.03
CA PHE A 6 3.07 -7.97 -12.15
C PHE A 6 3.37 -9.37 -12.68
N LEU A 7 2.74 -10.35 -12.05
CA LEU A 7 2.78 -11.76 -12.36
C LEU A 7 1.39 -12.16 -12.83
N GLU A 8 1.20 -12.24 -14.14
CA GLU A 8 -0.05 -12.72 -14.74
C GLU A 8 -0.37 -14.15 -14.30
N PRO A 9 -1.64 -14.60 -14.36
CA PRO A 9 -1.98 -15.98 -14.08
C PRO A 9 -1.16 -16.98 -14.91
N GLY A 10 -0.87 -18.15 -14.34
CA GLY A 10 -0.28 -19.29 -15.05
C GLY A 10 0.97 -19.87 -14.40
N ARG A 11 1.43 -20.99 -14.97
CA ARG A 11 2.51 -21.83 -14.42
C ARG A 11 3.91 -21.27 -14.65
N ASN A 12 4.88 -21.85 -13.93
CA ASN A 12 6.32 -21.67 -14.13
C ASN A 12 6.81 -20.22 -14.03
N LYS A 13 6.49 -19.53 -12.94
CA LYS A 13 7.07 -18.21 -12.67
C LYS A 13 8.53 -18.35 -12.21
N SER A 14 9.45 -17.70 -12.91
CA SER A 14 10.88 -17.71 -12.55
C SER A 14 11.21 -16.64 -11.50
N PHE A 15 10.68 -16.76 -10.28
CA PHE A 15 10.88 -15.77 -9.21
C PHE A 15 12.36 -15.46 -8.97
N GLY A 16 13.21 -16.49 -8.92
CA GLY A 16 14.65 -16.33 -8.71
C GLY A 16 15.31 -15.48 -9.78
N GLU A 17 14.94 -15.68 -11.05
CA GLU A 17 15.45 -14.85 -12.15
C GLU A 17 14.90 -13.41 -12.11
N ILE A 18 13.65 -13.23 -11.69
CA ILE A 18 13.07 -11.89 -11.50
C ILE A 18 13.85 -11.16 -10.40
N MET A 19 14.08 -11.82 -9.26
CA MET A 19 14.89 -11.29 -8.15
C MET A 19 16.30 -10.94 -8.60
N GLU A 20 16.96 -11.83 -9.34
CA GLU A 20 18.32 -11.60 -9.85
C GLU A 20 18.39 -10.42 -10.82
N ARG A 21 17.53 -10.38 -11.85
CA ARG A 21 17.50 -9.28 -12.83
C ARG A 21 17.17 -7.93 -12.20
N ARG A 22 16.44 -7.92 -11.09
CA ARG A 22 16.03 -6.71 -10.37
C ARG A 22 16.97 -6.34 -9.22
N GLY A 23 17.90 -7.22 -8.85
CA GLY A 23 18.74 -7.05 -7.67
C GLY A 23 17.98 -7.12 -6.35
N TRP A 24 16.86 -7.85 -6.28
CA TRP A 24 16.05 -8.00 -5.06
C TRP A 24 16.50 -9.22 -4.26
N HIS A 25 16.80 -9.02 -2.98
CA HIS A 25 17.18 -10.11 -2.06
C HIS A 25 16.01 -10.68 -1.28
N LYS A 26 15.02 -9.84 -0.99
CA LYS A 26 13.80 -10.17 -0.26
C LYS A 26 12.63 -9.48 -0.93
N VAL A 27 11.53 -10.21 -1.10
CA VAL A 27 10.36 -9.72 -1.84
C VAL A 27 9.07 -9.95 -1.08
N VAL A 28 8.12 -9.06 -1.31
CA VAL A 28 6.71 -9.25 -0.96
C VAL A 28 5.97 -9.72 -2.21
N ILE A 29 5.21 -10.80 -2.08
CA ILE A 29 4.31 -11.31 -3.12
C ILE A 29 2.89 -11.24 -2.57
N LYS A 30 2.01 -10.48 -3.23
CA LYS A 30 0.59 -10.31 -2.85
C LYS A 30 -0.33 -10.34 -4.07
N PRO A 31 -1.61 -10.74 -3.96
CA PRO A 31 -2.52 -10.71 -5.11
C PRO A 31 -2.65 -9.28 -5.65
N ALA A 32 -2.84 -9.13 -6.96
CA ALA A 32 -3.05 -7.82 -7.58
C ALA A 32 -4.36 -7.16 -7.12
N VAL A 33 -5.33 -7.98 -6.70
CA VAL A 33 -6.58 -7.57 -6.06
C VAL A 33 -6.63 -8.25 -4.70
N SER A 34 -6.44 -7.48 -3.63
CA SER A 34 -6.39 -7.98 -2.25
C SER A 34 -6.74 -6.88 -1.26
N ALA A 35 -7.00 -7.25 0.00
CA ALA A 35 -7.16 -6.36 1.14
C ALA A 35 -6.58 -7.03 2.39
N SER A 36 -6.26 -6.24 3.42
CA SER A 36 -5.90 -6.72 4.77
C SER A 36 -4.76 -7.76 4.81
N ALA A 37 -3.73 -7.57 3.98
CA ALA A 37 -2.59 -8.49 3.83
C ALA A 37 -2.97 -9.93 3.42
N HIS A 38 -4.17 -10.14 2.87
CA HIS A 38 -4.62 -11.45 2.42
C HIS A 38 -3.67 -12.03 1.38
N GLN A 39 -3.25 -13.29 1.59
CA GLN A 39 -2.31 -14.02 0.73
C GLN A 39 -1.03 -13.24 0.42
N THR A 40 -0.50 -12.53 1.41
CA THR A 40 0.78 -11.82 1.29
C THR A 40 1.90 -12.67 1.86
N TRP A 41 2.95 -12.91 1.07
CA TRP A 41 4.14 -13.63 1.49
C TRP A 41 5.37 -12.75 1.41
N VAL A 42 6.28 -12.98 2.34
CA VAL A 42 7.65 -12.46 2.28
C VAL A 42 8.57 -13.64 2.00
N ILE A 43 9.42 -13.50 0.99
CA ILE A 43 10.31 -14.58 0.54
C ILE A 43 11.71 -14.01 0.34
N GLU A 44 12.68 -14.70 0.91
CA GLU A 44 14.10 -14.44 0.67
C GLU A 44 14.61 -15.25 -0.53
N LYS A 45 15.69 -14.76 -1.16
CA LYS A 45 16.22 -15.31 -2.42
C LYS A 45 16.56 -16.80 -2.32
N ASP A 46 17.09 -17.23 -1.17
CA ASP A 46 17.46 -18.60 -0.85
C ASP A 46 16.24 -19.50 -0.55
N GLU A 47 15.12 -18.93 -0.11
CA GLU A 47 13.87 -19.66 0.13
C GLU A 47 13.08 -19.95 -1.16
N VAL A 48 13.36 -19.24 -2.26
CA VAL A 48 12.58 -19.32 -3.51
C VAL A 48 12.38 -20.76 -3.97
N ALA A 49 13.44 -21.58 -3.99
CA ALA A 49 13.36 -22.96 -4.45
C ALA A 49 12.39 -23.80 -3.60
N SER A 50 12.40 -23.58 -2.28
CA SER A 50 11.52 -24.31 -1.35
C SER A 50 10.06 -23.86 -1.41
N ARG A 51 9.81 -22.58 -1.77
CA ARG A 51 8.48 -21.97 -1.81
C ARG A 51 7.82 -22.00 -3.20
N ALA A 52 8.60 -22.24 -4.26
CA ALA A 52 8.15 -22.13 -5.65
C ALA A 52 6.89 -22.95 -5.96
N ALA A 53 6.79 -24.19 -5.44
CA ALA A 53 5.64 -25.05 -5.67
C ALA A 53 4.36 -24.47 -5.05
N ALA A 54 4.42 -24.05 -3.79
CA ALA A 54 3.29 -23.47 -3.06
C ALA A 54 2.83 -22.13 -3.66
N LEU A 55 3.77 -21.32 -4.17
CA LEU A 55 3.42 -20.07 -4.86
C LEU A 55 2.80 -20.35 -6.23
N SER A 56 3.37 -21.30 -6.97
CA SER A 56 2.91 -21.61 -8.33
C SER A 56 1.46 -22.08 -8.34
N SER A 57 1.03 -22.90 -7.38
CA SER A 57 -0.36 -23.36 -7.31
C SER A 57 -1.35 -22.21 -7.11
N VAL A 58 -0.98 -21.17 -6.35
CA VAL A 58 -1.87 -20.03 -6.07
C VAL A 58 -1.86 -19.01 -7.22
N LEU A 59 -0.76 -18.95 -7.99
CA LEU A 59 -0.60 -18.08 -9.16
C LEU A 59 -1.27 -18.60 -10.43
N GLU A 60 -1.77 -19.83 -10.43
CA GLU A 60 -2.51 -20.37 -11.58
C GLU A 60 -3.85 -19.64 -11.79
N GLU A 61 -4.47 -19.15 -10.72
CA GLU A 61 -5.86 -18.69 -10.75
C GLU A 61 -6.02 -17.16 -10.91
N LYS A 62 -5.04 -16.38 -10.46
CA LYS A 62 -5.14 -14.91 -10.45
C LYS A 62 -3.79 -14.21 -10.51
N ALA A 63 -3.82 -12.92 -10.86
CA ALA A 63 -2.64 -12.08 -10.95
C ALA A 63 -2.08 -11.70 -9.58
N PHE A 64 -0.77 -11.56 -9.50
CA PHE A 64 -0.05 -11.14 -8.30
C PHE A 64 0.90 -9.98 -8.61
N MET A 65 1.29 -9.27 -7.56
CA MET A 65 2.36 -8.29 -7.56
C MET A 65 3.54 -8.83 -6.76
N MET A 66 4.73 -8.61 -7.30
CA MET A 66 6.01 -8.87 -6.65
C MET A 66 6.77 -7.55 -6.51
N GLN A 67 7.12 -7.22 -5.28
CA GLN A 67 7.76 -5.96 -4.90
C GLN A 67 8.97 -6.26 -4.00
N PRO A 68 10.03 -5.43 -3.99
CA PRO A 68 11.09 -5.57 -3.01
C PRO A 68 10.51 -5.36 -1.61
N PHE A 69 11.00 -6.13 -0.64
CA PHE A 69 10.69 -5.88 0.76
C PHE A 69 11.35 -4.56 1.18
N ILE A 70 10.57 -3.66 1.79
CA ILE A 70 11.05 -2.36 2.22
C ILE A 70 11.43 -2.42 3.69
N GLU A 71 12.73 -2.37 3.97
CA GLU A 71 13.32 -2.56 5.31
C GLU A 71 12.92 -1.45 6.30
N GLU A 72 12.46 -0.31 5.80
CA GLU A 72 11.97 0.82 6.60
C GLU A 72 10.60 0.54 7.23
N ILE A 73 9.77 -0.32 6.63
CA ILE A 73 8.43 -0.64 7.17
C ILE A 73 8.51 -1.19 8.60
N PRO A 74 9.31 -2.22 8.92
CA PRO A 74 9.44 -2.72 10.29
C PRO A 74 10.15 -1.75 11.25
N LYS A 75 10.88 -0.74 10.74
CA LYS A 75 11.69 0.19 11.56
C LYS A 75 10.95 1.48 11.88
N VAL A 76 10.21 2.01 10.91
CA VAL A 76 9.62 3.36 10.91
C VAL A 76 8.11 3.30 10.76
N GLY A 77 7.59 2.27 10.09
CA GLY A 77 6.17 2.11 9.80
C GLY A 77 5.79 2.56 8.38
N GLU A 78 4.50 2.45 8.10
CA GLU A 78 3.85 2.82 6.84
C GLU A 78 2.99 4.08 7.04
N TRP A 79 3.19 5.07 6.18
CA TRP A 79 2.38 6.27 6.12
C TRP A 79 1.15 6.05 5.26
N THR A 80 0.00 6.44 5.78
CA THR A 80 -1.29 6.40 5.11
C THR A 80 -1.83 7.83 5.05
N LEU A 81 -1.95 8.40 3.84
CA LEU A 81 -2.41 9.77 3.61
C LEU A 81 -3.82 9.75 3.00
N MET A 82 -4.75 10.47 3.63
CA MET A 82 -6.16 10.52 3.25
C MET A 82 -6.47 11.84 2.54
N TYR A 83 -7.19 11.74 1.44
CA TYR A 83 -7.67 12.87 0.64
C TYR A 83 -9.18 12.76 0.43
N PHE A 84 -9.90 13.88 0.46
CA PHE A 84 -11.32 13.97 0.12
C PHE A 84 -11.54 15.03 -0.97
N GLY A 85 -12.20 14.65 -2.06
CA GLY A 85 -12.40 15.55 -3.22
C GLY A 85 -11.09 16.16 -3.74
N GLY A 86 -10.02 15.36 -3.76
CA GLY A 86 -8.68 15.81 -4.15
C GLY A 86 -7.93 16.71 -3.14
N LYS A 87 -8.47 16.94 -1.95
CA LYS A 87 -7.81 17.76 -0.90
C LYS A 87 -7.30 16.88 0.21
N PHE A 88 -6.07 17.15 0.67
CA PHE A 88 -5.51 16.45 1.83
C PHE A 88 -6.40 16.66 3.08
N SER A 89 -6.65 15.58 3.81
CA SER A 89 -7.41 15.60 5.07
C SER A 89 -6.51 15.34 6.27
N HIS A 90 -5.88 14.16 6.33
CA HIS A 90 -5.05 13.76 7.46
C HIS A 90 -4.11 12.62 7.06
N ALA A 91 -3.13 12.32 7.92
CA ALA A 91 -2.22 11.20 7.77
C ALA A 91 -2.13 10.37 9.04
N VAL A 92 -1.89 9.08 8.86
CA VAL A 92 -1.72 8.09 9.92
C VAL A 92 -0.41 7.36 9.68
N LEU A 93 0.39 7.20 10.72
CA LEU A 93 1.54 6.29 10.74
C LEU A 93 1.10 4.96 11.35
N LYS A 94 1.19 3.89 10.57
CA LYS A 94 0.90 2.52 10.98
C LYS A 94 2.21 1.81 11.27
N THR A 95 2.45 1.41 12.52
CA THR A 95 3.71 0.76 12.93
C THR A 95 3.43 -0.70 13.26
N PRO A 96 4.21 -1.66 12.73
CA PRO A 96 3.99 -3.06 13.05
C PRO A 96 4.38 -3.37 14.48
N GLN A 97 3.87 -4.49 15.03
CA GLN A 97 4.37 -5.02 16.29
C GLN A 97 5.86 -5.40 16.14
N GLN A 98 6.63 -5.29 17.24
CA GLN A 98 8.04 -5.70 17.25
C GLN A 98 8.22 -7.12 16.72
N GLY A 99 9.07 -7.28 15.69
CA GLY A 99 9.35 -8.56 15.04
C GLY A 99 8.39 -8.95 13.91
N ASP A 100 7.41 -8.11 13.58
CA ASP A 100 6.52 -8.27 12.43
C ASP A 100 6.75 -7.14 11.40
N PHE A 101 6.27 -7.33 10.18
CA PHE A 101 6.26 -6.32 9.10
C PHE A 101 4.83 -5.85 8.77
N ARG A 102 3.81 -6.59 9.23
CA ARG A 102 2.40 -6.27 8.97
C ARG A 102 1.95 -5.17 9.92
N VAL A 103 1.52 -4.05 9.35
CA VAL A 103 1.12 -2.85 10.08
C VAL A 103 -0.35 -2.83 10.48
N GLN A 104 -1.13 -3.83 10.07
CA GLN A 104 -2.56 -3.92 10.36
C GLN A 104 -2.78 -4.27 11.84
N SER A 105 -3.81 -3.68 12.45
CA SER A 105 -4.11 -3.85 13.88
C SER A 105 -4.45 -5.26 14.29
N GLU A 106 -4.97 -6.04 13.35
CA GLU A 106 -5.29 -7.45 13.46
C GLU A 106 -4.05 -8.30 13.77
N PHE A 107 -2.86 -7.77 13.44
CA PHE A 107 -1.55 -8.35 13.75
C PHE A 107 -0.81 -7.57 14.87
N GLY A 108 -1.51 -6.75 15.65
CA GLY A 108 -0.92 -6.00 16.78
C GLY A 108 -0.26 -4.67 16.40
N GLY A 109 -0.41 -4.21 15.15
CA GLY A 109 0.09 -2.91 14.71
C GLY A 109 -0.60 -1.73 15.41
N THR A 110 0.15 -0.65 15.63
CA THR A 110 -0.36 0.62 16.18
C THR A 110 -0.66 1.62 15.08
N ARG A 111 -1.57 2.57 15.35
CA ARG A 111 -1.98 3.62 14.42
C ARG A 111 -1.99 4.95 15.14
N GLU A 112 -1.24 5.91 14.64
CA GLU A 112 -1.13 7.24 15.23
C GLU A 112 -1.36 8.32 14.17
N GLN A 113 -2.21 9.30 14.46
CA GLN A 113 -2.36 10.47 13.59
C GLN A 113 -1.15 11.39 13.78
N LEU A 114 -0.41 11.64 12.71
CA LEU A 114 0.77 12.51 12.70
C LEU A 114 0.75 13.46 11.50
N PRO A 115 1.49 14.59 11.54
CA PRO A 115 1.69 15.42 10.36
C PRO A 115 2.29 14.61 9.21
N ALA A 116 1.71 14.75 8.01
CA ALA A 116 2.21 14.03 6.84
C ALA A 116 3.63 14.48 6.46
N PRO A 117 4.49 13.58 5.96
CA PRO A 117 5.77 13.98 5.40
C PRO A 117 5.56 14.83 4.15
N ASN A 118 6.33 15.93 4.00
CA ASN A 118 6.25 16.82 2.83
C ASN A 118 6.40 16.05 1.51
N ALA A 119 7.35 15.12 1.44
CA ALA A 119 7.55 14.27 0.27
C ALA A 119 6.31 13.43 -0.08
N GLY A 120 5.51 13.02 0.91
CA GLY A 120 4.25 12.31 0.69
C GLY A 120 3.15 13.21 0.12
N LEU A 121 3.05 14.45 0.62
CA LEU A 121 2.12 15.46 0.09
C LEU A 121 2.47 15.86 -1.36
N GLU A 122 3.76 16.05 -1.64
CA GLU A 122 4.27 16.32 -2.99
C GLU A 122 3.98 15.14 -3.93
N CYS A 123 4.19 13.90 -3.46
CA CYS A 123 3.89 12.71 -4.24
C CYS A 123 2.40 12.64 -4.62
N ALA A 124 1.49 12.85 -3.67
CA ALA A 124 0.05 12.83 -3.94
C ALA A 124 -0.40 13.96 -4.88
N THR A 125 0.24 15.12 -4.82
CA THR A 125 -0.01 16.24 -5.75
C THR A 125 0.28 15.84 -7.21
N ASN A 126 1.24 14.94 -7.43
CA ASN A 126 1.53 14.40 -8.76
C ASN A 126 0.58 13.26 -9.18
N ILE A 127 -0.06 12.58 -8.23
CA ILE A 127 -1.01 11.47 -8.49
C ILE A 127 -2.39 12.02 -8.86
N LEU A 128 -2.89 13.00 -8.11
CA LEU A 128 -4.26 13.52 -8.23
C LEU A 128 -4.66 13.92 -9.66
N PRO A 129 -3.82 14.61 -10.47
CA PRO A 129 -4.19 15.00 -11.83
C PRO A 129 -4.34 13.82 -12.80
N LEU A 130 -3.84 12.63 -12.44
CA LEU A 130 -3.96 11.42 -13.26
C LEU A 130 -5.30 10.70 -13.05
N LEU A 131 -6.08 11.11 -12.04
CA LEU A 131 -7.35 10.49 -11.68
C LEU A 131 -8.51 11.33 -12.25
N SER A 132 -9.25 10.76 -13.20
CA SER A 132 -10.41 11.39 -13.83
C SER A 132 -11.59 10.41 -13.85
N PRO A 133 -12.72 10.70 -13.19
CA PRO A 133 -12.98 11.90 -12.39
C PRO A 133 -12.11 11.98 -11.12
N THR A 134 -12.05 13.15 -10.49
CA THR A 134 -11.43 13.29 -9.16
C THR A 134 -12.21 12.43 -8.16
N PRO A 135 -11.55 11.54 -7.41
CA PRO A 135 -12.24 10.67 -6.49
C PRO A 135 -12.74 11.42 -5.26
N ASP A 136 -13.91 11.03 -4.74
CA ASP A 136 -14.47 11.58 -3.50
C ASP A 136 -13.58 11.34 -2.30
N TYR A 137 -12.86 10.22 -2.31
CA TYR A 137 -11.83 9.88 -1.35
C TYR A 137 -10.70 9.11 -2.01
N MET A 138 -9.49 9.30 -1.50
CA MET A 138 -8.29 8.59 -1.94
C MET A 138 -7.39 8.34 -0.73
N ARG A 139 -6.88 7.13 -0.62
CA ARG A 139 -5.87 6.75 0.36
C ARG A 139 -4.56 6.44 -0.35
N VAL A 140 -3.49 7.11 0.03
CA VAL A 140 -2.13 6.85 -0.48
C VAL A 140 -1.32 6.22 0.63
N ASP A 141 -0.95 4.96 0.46
CA ASP A 141 -0.06 4.28 1.39
C ASP A 141 1.36 4.28 0.85
N GLY A 142 2.33 4.54 1.72
CA GLY A 142 3.73 4.58 1.33
C GLY A 142 4.68 4.63 2.51
N VAL A 143 5.97 4.66 2.21
CA VAL A 143 7.04 4.62 3.19
C VAL A 143 8.15 5.58 2.80
N MET A 144 8.77 6.21 3.78
CA MET A 144 9.93 7.07 3.57
C MET A 144 11.18 6.21 3.44
N VAL A 145 11.86 6.29 2.30
CA VAL A 145 13.13 5.60 2.01
C VAL A 145 14.11 6.64 1.49
N ASP A 146 15.24 6.81 2.18
CA ASP A 146 16.29 7.77 1.82
C ASP A 146 15.77 9.19 1.49
N GLY A 147 14.83 9.68 2.31
CA GLY A 147 14.22 11.00 2.15
C GLY A 147 13.16 11.10 1.04
N SER A 148 12.87 10.01 0.32
CA SER A 148 11.85 9.95 -0.73
C SER A 148 10.61 9.16 -0.28
N PHE A 149 9.42 9.62 -0.66
CA PHE A 149 8.18 8.90 -0.39
C PHE A 149 7.92 7.83 -1.47
N GLN A 150 7.96 6.56 -1.08
CA GLN A 150 7.68 5.44 -1.97
C GLN A 150 6.25 4.95 -1.77
N VAL A 151 5.38 5.24 -2.74
CA VAL A 151 4.01 4.71 -2.77
C VAL A 151 4.03 3.19 -2.85
N ILE A 152 3.32 2.55 -1.93
CA ILE A 152 3.08 1.10 -1.84
C ILE A 152 1.73 0.77 -2.48
N GLU A 153 0.69 1.56 -2.18
CA GLU A 153 -0.69 1.28 -2.58
C GLU A 153 -1.52 2.57 -2.74
N LEU A 154 -2.57 2.50 -3.57
CA LEU A 154 -3.53 3.58 -3.81
C LEU A 154 -4.97 3.05 -3.69
N GLU A 155 -5.59 3.37 -2.56
CA GLU A 155 -6.97 3.08 -2.13
C GLU A 155 -8.05 4.01 -2.72
N LEU A 156 -8.86 3.62 -3.72
CA LEU A 156 -9.88 4.51 -4.34
C LEU A 156 -11.35 4.07 -4.21
N ILE A 157 -11.62 2.84 -3.75
CA ILE A 157 -12.98 2.25 -3.81
C ILE A 157 -13.53 1.96 -2.42
N GLU A 158 -12.81 1.20 -1.59
CA GLU A 158 -13.28 0.85 -0.24
C GLU A 158 -12.17 0.98 0.82
N PRO A 159 -11.47 2.13 0.91
CA PRO A 159 -10.40 2.29 1.88
C PRO A 159 -10.93 2.39 3.32
N GLU A 160 -10.17 1.83 4.26
CA GLU A 160 -10.23 2.32 5.64
C GLU A 160 -9.74 3.77 5.68
N LEU A 161 -10.61 4.68 6.15
CA LEU A 161 -10.35 6.13 6.19
C LEU A 161 -9.91 6.64 7.56
N PHE A 162 -9.67 5.74 8.52
CA PHE A 162 -9.11 6.04 9.85
C PHE A 162 -9.79 7.17 10.65
N PHE A 163 -11.10 7.35 10.48
CA PHE A 163 -11.88 8.41 11.16
C PHE A 163 -11.76 8.40 12.69
N LEU A 164 -11.54 7.22 13.29
CA LEU A 164 -11.35 7.10 14.75
C LEU A 164 -10.06 7.76 15.24
N THR A 165 -9.07 7.91 14.36
CA THR A 165 -7.78 8.55 14.68
C THR A 165 -7.78 10.03 14.36
N ALA A 166 -8.72 10.52 13.53
CA ALA A 166 -8.77 11.90 13.05
C ALA A 166 -10.15 12.55 13.30
N PRO A 167 -10.37 13.13 14.49
CA PRO A 167 -11.60 13.83 14.81
C PRO A 167 -11.92 14.92 13.78
N GLY A 168 -13.13 14.88 13.23
CA GLY A 168 -13.60 15.85 12.23
C GLY A 168 -13.54 15.34 10.78
N ALA A 169 -12.64 14.41 10.45
CA ALA A 169 -12.46 13.92 9.08
C ALA A 169 -13.75 13.32 8.48
N ALA A 170 -14.55 12.59 9.28
CA ALA A 170 -15.84 12.06 8.83
C ALA A 170 -16.84 13.17 8.45
N LYS A 171 -16.84 14.30 9.18
CA LYS A 171 -17.68 15.46 8.85
C LYS A 171 -17.19 16.16 7.59
N ASP A 172 -15.88 16.17 7.36
CA ASP A 172 -15.29 16.80 6.18
C ASP A 172 -15.68 16.04 4.90
N LEU A 173 -15.59 14.71 4.92
CA LEU A 173 -16.07 13.88 3.82
C LEU A 173 -17.58 14.05 3.60
N ALA A 174 -18.39 14.05 4.67
CA ALA A 174 -19.83 14.26 4.55
C ALA A 174 -20.17 15.61 3.89
N ARG A 175 -19.44 16.68 4.22
CA ARG A 175 -19.61 18.00 3.59
C ARG A 175 -19.22 17.99 2.11
N HIS A 176 -18.14 17.29 1.75
CA HIS A 176 -17.74 17.10 0.36
C HIS A 176 -18.85 16.42 -0.44
N LEU A 177 -19.34 15.27 0.02
CA LEU A 177 -20.38 14.50 -0.68
C LEU A 177 -21.70 15.28 -0.83
N VAL A 178 -22.11 16.05 0.19
CA VAL A 178 -23.30 16.93 0.08
C VAL A 178 -23.12 17.99 -1.00
N THR A 179 -21.89 18.48 -1.20
CA THR A 179 -21.59 19.47 -2.24
C THR A 179 -21.71 18.82 -3.62
N GLU A 180 -21.07 17.68 -3.83
CA GLU A 180 -21.09 16.94 -5.11
C GLU A 180 -22.52 16.58 -5.54
N VAL A 181 -23.34 16.05 -4.62
CA VAL A 181 -24.74 15.69 -4.90
C VAL A 181 -25.61 16.91 -5.26
N ARG A 182 -25.25 18.11 -4.77
CA ARG A 182 -25.99 19.34 -5.10
C ARG A 182 -25.54 19.98 -6.42
N SER A 183 -24.32 19.69 -6.87
CA SER A 183 -23.74 20.23 -8.10
C SER A 183 -23.97 19.36 -9.34
N GLY A 184 -24.27 18.07 -9.16
CA GLY A 184 -24.68 17.15 -10.23
C GLY A 184 -26.16 17.23 -10.56
#